data_AF-A0A7L3YYE0-F1
#
_entry.id   AF-A0A7L3YYE0-F1
#
_cell.length_a   1.000
_cell.length_b   1.000
_cell.length_c   1.000
_cell.angle_alpha   90.00
_cell.angle_beta   90.00
_cell.angle_gamma   90.00
#
_symmetry.space_group_name_H-M   'P 1'
#
loop_
_entity.id
_entity.type
_entity.pdbx_description
1 polymer ?
#
loop_
_entity_poly.entity_id
_entity_poly.type
_entity_poly.pdbx_seq_one_letter_code
_entity_poly.pdbx_strand_id
1 'polypeptide(L)'
;NLLPPLLALLCFGAPRRAEAAAAEEQPWCPYKVGAEGAAGGRLCFRTPARGFQCAARACRAHRSPGGALVANVLRNGSVLLQWGPPRPAAGLRGFTLNCSWDGTYTRFPCDSVELGAACRDYLLPEAHGSVRYRLCLQPRYAPPRPAPPAQCVEFRVEPAAMRDIVVAMTAVGGSICVMLVFICLLVAYITENLMSPALAGAAAAP
;
A
#
# COMPACT_ATOMS: atom_id res chain seq x y z
N ASN A 1 14.48 -76.30 13.04
CA ASN A 1 15.12 -74.95 12.95
C ASN A 1 14.02 -73.95 12.62
N LEU A 2 13.20 -73.58 13.61
CA LEU A 2 13.34 -72.43 14.53
C LEU A 2 12.77 -71.11 13.92
N LEU A 3 11.63 -70.69 14.49
CA LEU A 3 10.93 -69.38 14.62
C LEU A 3 11.48 -68.08 13.95
N PRO A 4 10.69 -66.96 13.85
CA PRO A 4 9.27 -66.76 14.20
C PRO A 4 8.39 -65.96 13.18
N PRO A 5 7.06 -65.94 13.40
CA PRO A 5 6.10 -65.01 12.82
C PRO A 5 6.01 -63.73 13.69
N LEU A 6 6.35 -62.55 13.15
CA LEU A 6 6.27 -61.29 13.93
C LEU A 6 6.02 -60.03 13.08
N LEU A 7 5.31 -60.16 11.95
CA LEU A 7 4.89 -59.00 11.13
C LEU A 7 3.39 -58.97 10.84
N ALA A 8 2.61 -59.59 11.73
CA ALA A 8 1.18 -59.38 11.82
C ALA A 8 0.88 -58.13 12.67
N LEU A 9 1.12 -56.90 12.17
CA LEU A 9 0.51 -55.70 12.79
C LEU A 9 0.56 -54.35 12.04
N LEU A 10 0.97 -54.24 10.76
CA LEU A 10 1.11 -52.90 10.12
C LEU A 10 0.40 -52.69 8.76
N CYS A 11 -0.63 -53.46 8.42
CA CYS A 11 -1.38 -53.25 7.17
C CYS A 11 -2.87 -52.91 7.31
N PHE A 12 -3.32 -52.42 8.48
CA PHE A 12 -4.58 -51.67 8.57
C PHE A 12 -4.32 -50.17 8.40
N GLY A 13 -3.78 -49.80 7.25
CA GLY A 13 -3.82 -48.42 6.77
C GLY A 13 -5.21 -48.15 6.23
N ALA A 14 -6.05 -47.52 7.05
CA ALA A 14 -7.35 -46.99 6.65
C ALA A 14 -7.24 -46.26 5.29
N PRO A 15 -8.27 -46.31 4.42
CA PRO A 15 -8.29 -45.45 3.27
C PRO A 15 -8.22 -44.03 3.81
N ARG A 16 -7.07 -43.37 3.59
CA ARG A 16 -6.98 -41.92 3.73
C ARG A 16 -8.14 -41.43 2.89
N ARG A 17 -9.17 -40.90 3.56
CA ARG A 17 -10.10 -39.96 2.94
C ARG A 17 -9.17 -39.02 2.22
N ALA A 18 -9.12 -39.15 0.90
CA ALA A 18 -8.65 -38.10 0.03
C ALA A 18 -9.58 -36.96 0.41
N GLU A 19 -9.09 -36.14 1.34
CA GLU A 19 -9.62 -34.85 1.63
C GLU A 19 -9.66 -34.22 0.25
N ALA A 20 -10.86 -34.24 -0.32
CA ALA A 20 -11.18 -33.37 -1.42
C ALA A 20 -10.85 -32.00 -0.84
N ALA A 21 -9.63 -31.55 -1.12
CA ALA A 21 -9.31 -30.15 -1.16
C ALA A 21 -10.30 -29.62 -2.17
N ALA A 22 -11.48 -29.26 -1.66
CA ALA A 22 -12.34 -28.32 -2.32
C ALA A 22 -11.39 -27.21 -2.69
N ALA A 23 -11.12 -27.08 -3.98
CA ALA A 23 -10.57 -25.86 -4.50
C ALA A 23 -11.50 -24.79 -3.93
N GLU A 24 -11.04 -24.06 -2.91
CA GLU A 24 -11.70 -22.84 -2.49
C GLU A 24 -11.75 -22.01 -3.77
N GLU A 25 -12.91 -21.99 -4.44
CA GLU A 25 -13.25 -21.00 -5.45
C GLU A 25 -12.78 -19.68 -4.86
N GLN A 26 -11.69 -19.10 -5.40
CA GLN A 26 -11.18 -17.84 -4.89
C GLN A 26 -12.36 -16.85 -4.91
N PRO A 27 -12.87 -16.37 -3.76
CA PRO A 27 -14.06 -15.55 -3.75
C PRO A 27 -13.64 -14.19 -4.26
N TRP A 28 -13.85 -13.98 -5.56
CA TRP A 28 -13.71 -12.70 -6.21
C TRP A 28 -14.58 -11.68 -5.49
N CYS A 29 -14.07 -10.47 -5.31
CA CYS A 29 -14.85 -9.34 -4.85
C CYS A 29 -15.42 -8.62 -6.07
N PRO A 30 -16.74 -8.74 -6.34
CA PRO A 30 -17.41 -7.92 -7.35
C PRO A 30 -17.64 -6.51 -6.81
N TYR A 31 -17.30 -5.50 -7.60
CA TYR A 31 -17.55 -4.11 -7.29
C TYR A 31 -17.93 -3.31 -8.53
N LYS A 32 -18.66 -2.23 -8.32
CA LYS A 32 -19.10 -1.29 -9.36
C LYS A 32 -18.78 0.12 -8.91
N VAL A 33 -18.14 0.89 -9.79
CA VAL A 33 -17.85 2.30 -9.54
C VAL A 33 -18.98 3.13 -10.12
N GLY A 34 -19.64 3.91 -9.27
CA GLY A 34 -20.70 4.85 -9.62
C GLY A 34 -20.14 6.26 -9.75
N ALA A 35 -20.08 6.73 -10.99
CA ALA A 35 -19.85 8.14 -11.31
C ALA A 35 -21.16 8.93 -11.19
N GLU A 36 -21.07 10.17 -10.72
CA GLU A 36 -22.21 11.07 -10.58
C GLU A 36 -22.95 11.22 -11.93
N GLY A 37 -24.24 10.87 -11.98
CA GLY A 37 -25.07 10.93 -13.20
C GLY A 37 -25.03 9.68 -14.11
N ALA A 38 -24.24 8.66 -13.81
CA ALA A 38 -24.13 7.47 -14.66
C ALA A 38 -24.90 6.26 -14.08
N ALA A 39 -26.10 6.00 -14.59
CA ALA A 39 -26.84 4.76 -14.36
C ALA A 39 -26.23 3.59 -15.18
N GLY A 40 -24.97 3.21 -14.94
CA GLY A 40 -24.32 2.27 -15.87
C GLY A 40 -22.88 1.81 -15.58
N GLY A 41 -22.35 2.01 -14.37
CA GLY A 41 -20.99 1.55 -14.05
C GLY A 41 -20.75 0.07 -14.36
N ARG A 42 -19.59 -0.26 -14.95
CA ARG A 42 -19.17 -1.64 -15.25
C ARG A 42 -18.93 -2.43 -13.96
N LEU A 43 -19.33 -3.70 -13.95
CA LEU A 43 -19.00 -4.62 -12.88
C LEU A 43 -17.57 -5.11 -13.06
N CYS A 44 -16.75 -4.93 -12.03
CA CYS A 44 -15.36 -5.36 -11.97
C CYS A 44 -15.19 -6.44 -10.90
N PHE A 45 -14.18 -7.29 -11.07
CA PHE A 45 -13.85 -8.35 -10.13
C PHE A 45 -12.39 -8.22 -9.72
N ARG A 46 -12.12 -8.37 -8.42
CA ARG A 46 -10.76 -8.34 -7.88
C ARG A 46 -10.56 -9.48 -6.88
N THR A 47 -9.35 -10.03 -6.85
CA THR A 47 -8.94 -10.97 -5.81
C THR A 47 -8.66 -10.21 -4.50
N PRO A 48 -9.31 -10.57 -3.37
CA PRO A 48 -9.06 -9.91 -2.10
C PRO A 48 -7.61 -10.10 -1.61
N ALA A 49 -7.01 -9.04 -1.06
CA ALA A 49 -5.72 -9.07 -0.40
C ALA A 49 -5.84 -9.67 1.01
N ARG A 50 -6.03 -10.99 1.07
CA ARG A 50 -6.12 -11.74 2.32
C ARG A 50 -4.81 -11.63 3.11
N GLY A 51 -4.92 -11.39 4.42
CA GLY A 51 -3.77 -11.38 5.33
C GLY A 51 -2.80 -10.20 5.14
N PHE A 52 -3.16 -9.19 4.33
CA PHE A 52 -2.32 -8.00 4.20
C PHE A 52 -2.18 -7.31 5.56
N GLN A 53 -0.94 -7.06 5.96
CA GLN A 53 -0.59 -6.34 7.18
C GLN A 53 0.27 -5.15 6.82
N CYS A 54 -0.11 -3.98 7.30
CA CYS A 54 0.62 -2.78 6.99
C CYS A 54 1.92 -2.70 7.80
N ALA A 55 3.05 -2.92 7.13
CA ALA A 55 4.36 -2.65 7.71
C ALA A 55 4.64 -1.15 7.67
N ALA A 56 5.01 -0.54 8.80
CA ALA A 56 5.28 0.90 8.91
C ALA A 56 6.33 1.42 7.90
N ARG A 57 7.22 0.53 7.44
CA ARG A 57 8.19 0.87 6.38
C ARG A 57 7.57 0.99 5.00
N ALA A 58 6.43 0.36 4.71
CA ALA A 58 5.81 0.30 3.38
C ALA A 58 4.49 1.07 3.28
N CYS A 59 3.84 1.35 4.41
CA CYS A 59 2.54 2.00 4.44
C CYS A 59 2.22 2.61 5.80
N ARG A 60 1.14 3.38 5.83
CA ARG A 60 0.57 3.99 7.04
C ARG A 60 -0.88 3.57 7.20
N ALA A 61 -1.20 2.96 8.34
CA ALA A 61 -2.57 2.53 8.65
C ALA A 61 -3.34 3.64 9.40
N HIS A 62 -4.53 3.95 8.90
CA HIS A 62 -5.51 4.85 9.50
C HIS A 62 -6.75 4.05 9.87
N ARG A 63 -7.35 4.29 11.03
CA ARG A 63 -8.51 3.53 11.52
C ARG A 63 -9.70 4.45 11.72
N SER A 64 -10.89 3.96 11.41
CA SER A 64 -12.13 4.62 11.77
C SER A 64 -12.31 4.67 13.29
N PRO A 65 -13.17 5.55 13.82
CA PRO A 65 -13.71 5.41 15.16
C PRO A 65 -14.29 3.99 15.33
N GLY A 66 -13.93 3.29 16.42
CA GLY A 66 -14.30 1.90 16.65
C GLY A 66 -13.46 0.83 15.93
N GLY A 67 -12.51 1.23 15.05
CA GLY A 67 -11.47 0.35 14.52
C GLY A 67 -11.91 -0.69 13.48
N ALA A 68 -13.17 -0.71 13.08
CA ALA A 68 -13.74 -1.71 12.18
C ALA A 68 -13.42 -1.47 10.70
N LEU A 69 -13.10 -0.24 10.30
CA LEU A 69 -12.57 0.11 8.98
C LEU A 69 -11.13 0.62 9.10
N VAL A 70 -10.25 0.09 8.25
CA VAL A 70 -8.84 0.46 8.18
C VAL A 70 -8.50 0.90 6.76
N ALA A 71 -7.85 2.04 6.61
CA ALA A 71 -7.23 2.49 5.37
C ALA A 71 -5.71 2.37 5.48
N ASN A 72 -5.11 1.52 4.64
CA ASN A 72 -3.67 1.37 4.56
C ASN A 72 -3.17 2.18 3.37
N VAL A 73 -2.57 3.35 3.65
CA VAL A 73 -1.99 4.23 2.64
C VAL A 73 -0.61 3.69 2.27
N LEU A 74 -0.48 3.20 1.05
CA LEU A 74 0.75 2.62 0.51
C LEU A 74 1.67 3.73 -0.02
N ARG A 75 2.98 3.49 -0.04
CA ARG A 75 3.97 4.46 -0.55
C ARG A 75 3.78 4.86 -2.01
N ASN A 76 3.16 4.00 -2.82
CA ASN A 76 2.86 4.29 -4.22
C ASN A 76 1.63 5.19 -4.40
N GLY A 77 1.03 5.71 -3.32
CA GLY A 77 -0.16 6.57 -3.37
C GLY A 77 -1.49 5.82 -3.46
N SER A 78 -1.46 4.49 -3.60
CA SER A 78 -2.66 3.67 -3.54
C SER A 78 -3.10 3.42 -2.09
N VAL A 79 -4.39 3.20 -1.88
CA VAL A 79 -4.96 2.98 -0.54
C VAL A 79 -5.74 1.69 -0.51
N LEU A 80 -5.30 0.75 0.32
CA LEU A 80 -6.01 -0.50 0.56
C LEU A 80 -6.92 -0.35 1.77
N LEU A 81 -8.22 -0.28 1.53
CA LEU A 81 -9.23 -0.34 2.58
C LEU A 81 -9.50 -1.80 2.97
N GLN A 82 -9.58 -2.07 4.26
CA GLN A 82 -9.89 -3.39 4.81
C GLN A 82 -10.89 -3.25 5.96
N TRP A 83 -11.84 -4.17 6.05
CA TRP A 83 -12.84 -4.20 7.12
C TRP A 83 -13.19 -5.62 7.54
N GLY A 84 -13.60 -5.75 8.80
CA GLY A 84 -14.11 -7.00 9.33
C GLY A 84 -15.51 -7.33 8.80
N PRO A 85 -15.95 -8.60 8.89
CA PRO A 85 -17.33 -8.96 8.59
C PRO A 85 -18.29 -8.18 9.50
N PRO A 86 -19.31 -7.51 8.93
CA PRO A 86 -20.27 -6.76 9.74
C PRO A 86 -21.12 -7.74 10.56
N ARG A 87 -21.54 -7.29 11.75
CA ARG A 87 -22.43 -8.05 12.62
C ARG A 87 -23.76 -7.30 12.78
N PRO A 88 -24.91 -7.96 12.58
CA PRO A 88 -25.08 -9.37 12.15
C PRO A 88 -24.79 -9.59 10.66
N ALA A 89 -24.30 -10.77 10.26
CA ALA A 89 -24.04 -11.09 8.85
C ALA A 89 -25.29 -11.48 8.05
N ALA A 90 -26.35 -11.94 8.72
CA ALA A 90 -27.58 -12.39 8.09
C ALA A 90 -28.26 -11.26 7.30
N GLY A 91 -28.62 -11.52 6.05
CA GLY A 91 -29.29 -10.55 5.18
C GLY A 91 -28.35 -9.46 4.62
N LEU A 92 -27.03 -9.56 4.78
CA LEU A 92 -26.07 -8.66 4.13
C LEU A 92 -26.13 -8.84 2.61
N ARG A 93 -26.30 -7.75 1.88
CA ARG A 93 -26.33 -7.72 0.41
C ARG A 93 -25.04 -7.17 -0.17
N GLY A 94 -24.37 -6.29 0.54
CA GLY A 94 -23.14 -5.66 0.07
C GLY A 94 -22.73 -4.49 0.93
N PHE A 95 -21.91 -3.62 0.33
CA PHE A 95 -21.43 -2.40 0.95
C PHE A 95 -21.52 -1.25 -0.06
N THR A 96 -21.72 -0.05 0.46
CA THR A 96 -21.54 1.18 -0.29
C THR A 96 -20.36 1.92 0.31
N LEU A 97 -19.41 2.31 -0.53
CA LEU A 97 -18.25 3.10 -0.17
C LEU A 97 -18.40 4.48 -0.81
N ASN A 98 -18.57 5.50 0.03
CA ASN A 98 -18.62 6.88 -0.44
C ASN A 98 -17.27 7.54 -0.21
N CYS A 99 -16.83 8.27 -1.21
CA CYS A 99 -15.56 8.99 -1.22
C CYS A 99 -15.83 10.49 -1.22
N SER A 100 -15.08 11.21 -0.39
CA SER A 100 -14.99 12.66 -0.47
C SER A 100 -13.59 13.12 -0.09
N TRP A 101 -13.20 14.29 -0.57
CA TRP A 101 -11.95 14.94 -0.16
C TRP A 101 -12.19 16.41 0.12
N ASP A 102 -11.45 16.93 1.09
CA ASP A 102 -11.52 18.33 1.49
C ASP A 102 -10.56 19.15 0.62
N GLY A 103 -11.11 20.09 -0.14
CA GLY A 103 -10.36 21.20 -0.74
C GLY A 103 -10.16 22.34 0.26
N THR A 104 -9.58 23.45 -0.19
CA THR A 104 -9.25 24.59 0.69
C THR A 104 -10.48 25.22 1.35
N TYR A 105 -11.61 25.26 0.65
CA TYR A 105 -12.83 25.95 1.11
C TYR A 105 -14.10 25.10 0.97
N THR A 106 -14.03 23.94 0.33
CA THR A 106 -15.19 23.10 0.01
C THR A 106 -14.81 21.63 0.04
N ARG A 107 -15.80 20.76 0.27
CA ARG A 107 -15.66 19.31 0.15
C ARG A 107 -16.17 18.86 -1.21
N PHE A 108 -15.39 18.04 -1.89
CA PHE A 108 -15.74 17.48 -3.20
C PHE A 108 -16.05 15.99 -3.07
N PRO A 109 -17.17 15.52 -3.63
CA PRO A 109 -17.42 14.09 -3.77
C PRO A 109 -16.46 13.48 -4.80
N CYS A 110 -16.10 12.22 -4.60
CA CYS A 110 -15.46 11.37 -5.60
C CYS A 110 -16.36 10.17 -5.91
N ASP A 111 -15.98 9.38 -6.89
CA ASP A 111 -16.74 8.20 -7.30
C ASP A 111 -17.11 7.31 -6.12
N SER A 112 -18.39 6.95 -6.05
CA SER A 112 -18.91 5.99 -5.08
C SER A 112 -18.68 4.56 -5.58
N VAL A 113 -18.59 3.60 -4.67
CA VAL A 113 -18.37 2.20 -5.05
C VAL A 113 -19.39 1.31 -4.35
N GLU A 114 -20.06 0.47 -5.13
CA GLU A 114 -20.91 -0.61 -4.62
C GLU A 114 -20.12 -1.91 -4.63
N LEU A 115 -20.10 -2.62 -3.51
CA LEU A 115 -19.35 -3.84 -3.32
C LEU A 115 -20.28 -4.99 -2.94
N GLY A 116 -19.98 -6.20 -3.41
CA GLY A 116 -20.71 -7.40 -3.02
C GLY A 116 -20.52 -7.79 -1.56
N ALA A 117 -21.42 -8.64 -1.03
CA ALA A 117 -21.39 -9.10 0.36
C ALA A 117 -20.11 -9.86 0.75
N ALA A 118 -19.44 -10.49 -0.22
CA ALA A 118 -18.19 -11.23 -0.01
C ALA A 118 -16.95 -10.32 0.11
N CYS A 119 -17.03 -9.07 -0.34
CA CYS A 119 -15.90 -8.14 -0.30
C CYS A 119 -15.50 -7.80 1.14
N ARG A 120 -14.19 -7.84 1.40
CA ARG A 120 -13.59 -7.47 2.70
C ARG A 120 -12.50 -6.41 2.58
N ASP A 121 -12.17 -6.06 1.34
CA ASP A 121 -11.19 -5.05 1.02
C ASP A 121 -11.55 -4.34 -0.29
N TYR A 122 -10.96 -3.18 -0.49
CA TYR A 122 -11.06 -2.41 -1.73
C TYR A 122 -9.76 -1.64 -1.94
N LEU A 123 -9.25 -1.64 -3.16
CA LEU A 123 -8.04 -0.90 -3.53
C LEU A 123 -8.44 0.36 -4.29
N LEU A 124 -8.13 1.52 -3.72
CA LEU A 124 -8.17 2.80 -4.41
C LEU A 124 -6.80 2.99 -5.10
N PRO A 125 -6.71 2.89 -6.45
CA PRO A 125 -5.44 2.78 -7.15
C PRO A 125 -4.62 4.07 -7.09
N GLU A 126 -5.25 5.24 -7.12
CA GLU A 126 -4.55 6.53 -7.16
C GLU A 126 -5.34 7.59 -6.37
N ALA A 127 -4.88 7.89 -5.16
CA ALA A 127 -5.38 9.01 -4.37
C ALA A 127 -4.51 10.25 -4.59
N HIS A 128 -5.14 11.41 -4.72
CA HIS A 128 -4.44 12.68 -4.89
C HIS A 128 -3.58 12.99 -3.65
N GLY A 129 -2.33 13.38 -3.90
CA GLY A 129 -1.44 13.81 -2.82
C GLY A 129 -1.93 15.07 -2.12
N SER A 130 -1.55 15.24 -0.86
CA SER A 130 -1.70 16.49 -0.09
C SER A 130 -3.13 16.92 0.29
N VAL A 131 -4.17 16.20 -0.13
CA VAL A 131 -5.56 16.45 0.30
C VAL A 131 -6.01 15.50 1.41
N ARG A 132 -6.99 15.92 2.22
CA ARG A 132 -7.60 15.06 3.24
C ARG A 132 -8.74 14.28 2.63
N TYR A 133 -8.57 12.97 2.51
CA TYR A 133 -9.63 12.07 2.10
C TYR A 133 -10.47 11.65 3.29
N ARG A 134 -11.76 11.46 3.02
CA ARG A 134 -12.74 10.84 3.92
C ARG A 134 -13.50 9.78 3.13
N LEU A 135 -13.25 8.52 3.49
CA LEU A 135 -13.98 7.38 2.93
C LEU A 135 -14.90 6.79 3.98
N CYS A 136 -16.16 6.60 3.61
CA CYS A 136 -17.21 6.10 4.48
C CYS A 136 -17.78 4.80 3.93
N LEU A 137 -17.62 3.72 4.68
CA LEU A 137 -18.16 2.40 4.35
C LEU A 137 -19.50 2.19 5.07
N GLN A 138 -20.53 1.80 4.33
CA GLN A 138 -21.84 1.48 4.87
C GLN A 138 -22.29 0.09 4.40
N PRO A 139 -22.55 -0.87 5.31
CA PRO A 139 -23.10 -2.15 4.91
C PRO A 139 -24.57 -2.01 4.52
N ARG A 140 -24.98 -2.76 3.50
CA ARG A 140 -26.33 -2.74 2.93
C ARG A 140 -26.99 -4.08 3.23
N TYR A 141 -28.13 -4.05 3.92
CA TYR A 141 -28.92 -5.23 4.24
C TYR A 141 -30.17 -5.31 3.37
N ALA A 142 -30.70 -6.51 3.22
CA ALA A 142 -32.02 -6.69 2.63
C ALA A 142 -33.09 -6.03 3.52
N PRO A 143 -34.12 -5.41 2.94
CA PRO A 143 -35.31 -4.98 3.68
C PRO A 143 -35.88 -6.15 4.51
N PRO A 144 -36.47 -5.88 5.68
CA PRO A 144 -36.84 -4.57 6.23
C PRO A 144 -35.73 -3.89 7.05
N ARG A 145 -34.49 -4.43 7.07
CA ARG A 145 -33.46 -3.89 7.96
C ARG A 145 -32.93 -2.53 7.45
N PRO A 146 -32.96 -1.48 8.28
CA PRO A 146 -32.35 -0.20 7.94
C PRO A 146 -30.82 -0.32 7.85
N ALA A 147 -30.22 0.48 6.98
CA ALA A 147 -28.76 0.53 6.89
C ALA A 147 -28.19 1.17 8.17
N PRO A 148 -27.19 0.55 8.82
CA PRO A 148 -26.53 1.14 9.98
C PRO A 148 -25.73 2.39 9.57
N PRO A 149 -25.27 3.20 10.54
CA PRO A 149 -24.43 4.36 10.26
C PRO A 149 -23.14 3.96 9.53
N ALA A 150 -22.70 4.83 8.61
CA ALA A 150 -21.46 4.62 7.88
C ALA A 150 -20.24 4.79 8.80
N GLN A 151 -19.24 3.93 8.61
CA GLN A 151 -17.96 4.02 9.29
C GLN A 151 -16.99 4.78 8.41
N CYS A 152 -16.52 5.93 8.87
CA CYS A 152 -15.64 6.79 8.10
C CYS A 152 -14.20 6.72 8.60
N VAL A 153 -13.26 6.68 7.66
CA VAL A 153 -11.82 6.81 7.92
C VAL A 153 -11.31 8.02 7.17
N GLU A 154 -10.45 8.79 7.83
CA GLU A 154 -9.85 9.99 7.28
C GLU A 154 -8.33 9.85 7.25
N PHE A 155 -7.72 10.23 6.13
CA PHE A 155 -6.28 10.12 5.92
C PHE A 155 -5.80 11.17 4.92
N ARG A 156 -4.48 11.30 4.83
CA ARG A 156 -3.80 12.09 3.81
C ARG A 156 -2.78 11.19 3.12
N VAL A 157 -2.62 11.39 1.82
CA VAL A 157 -1.60 10.68 1.04
C VAL A 157 -0.41 11.62 0.88
N GLU A 158 0.76 11.17 1.31
CA GLU A 158 1.99 11.90 1.07
C GLU A 158 2.26 11.97 -0.45
N PRO A 159 2.52 13.16 -1.03
CA PRO A 159 2.79 13.29 -2.45
C PRO A 159 4.08 12.55 -2.82
N ALA A 160 3.98 11.61 -3.77
CA ALA A 160 5.13 10.83 -4.26
C ALA A 160 6.25 11.74 -4.82
N ALA A 161 5.88 12.87 -5.45
CA ALA A 161 6.82 13.75 -6.14
C ALA A 161 7.74 14.58 -5.23
N MET A 162 7.40 14.81 -3.97
CA MET A 162 8.12 15.81 -3.15
C MET A 162 9.40 15.27 -2.49
N ARG A 163 9.61 13.95 -2.46
CA ARG A 163 10.79 13.35 -1.81
C ARG A 163 11.86 12.93 -2.82
N ASP A 164 11.47 12.31 -3.92
CA ASP A 164 12.46 11.77 -4.86
C ASP A 164 13.17 12.89 -5.66
N ILE A 165 12.47 14.00 -5.94
CA ILE A 165 13.08 15.16 -6.61
C ILE A 165 14.05 15.92 -5.68
N VAL A 166 13.68 16.14 -4.41
CA VAL A 166 14.54 16.86 -3.45
C VAL A 166 15.74 16.02 -3.05
N VAL A 167 15.57 14.70 -2.90
CA VAL A 167 16.69 13.78 -2.63
C VAL A 167 17.62 13.72 -3.84
N ALA A 168 17.09 13.70 -5.07
CA ALA A 168 17.92 13.77 -6.27
C ALA A 168 18.67 15.12 -6.37
N MET A 169 18.01 16.25 -6.12
CA MET A 169 18.65 17.58 -6.21
C MET A 169 19.68 17.83 -5.10
N THR A 170 19.43 17.34 -3.87
CA THR A 170 20.40 17.46 -2.77
C THR A 170 21.55 16.46 -2.90
N ALA A 171 21.32 15.24 -3.41
CA ALA A 171 22.38 14.29 -3.71
C ALA A 171 23.27 14.76 -4.87
N VAL A 172 22.67 15.26 -5.97
CA VAL A 172 23.43 15.79 -7.12
C VAL A 172 24.19 17.06 -6.70
N GLY A 173 23.55 18.02 -6.04
CA GLY A 173 24.21 19.24 -5.56
C GLY A 173 25.31 18.96 -4.54
N GLY A 174 25.09 18.04 -3.60
CA GLY A 174 26.09 17.64 -2.61
C GLY A 174 27.30 16.94 -3.24
N SER A 175 27.07 16.04 -4.21
CA SER A 175 28.16 15.34 -4.90
C SER A 175 29.03 16.28 -5.74
N ILE A 176 28.44 17.28 -6.39
CA ILE A 176 29.16 18.30 -7.16
C ILE A 176 30.05 19.14 -6.22
N CYS A 177 29.51 19.60 -5.09
CA CYS A 177 30.28 20.37 -4.12
C CYS A 177 31.49 19.58 -3.57
N VAL A 178 31.29 18.30 -3.21
CA VAL A 178 32.39 17.45 -2.72
C VAL A 178 33.44 17.24 -3.81
N MET A 179 33.01 16.96 -5.04
CA MET A 179 33.91 16.77 -6.18
C MET A 179 34.75 18.04 -6.45
N LEU A 180 34.15 19.23 -6.42
CA LEU A 180 34.87 20.49 -6.61
C LEU A 180 35.89 20.74 -5.51
N VAL A 181 35.59 20.43 -4.25
CA VAL A 181 36.57 20.52 -3.16
C VAL A 181 37.77 19.60 -3.41
N PHE A 182 37.52 18.35 -3.80
CA PHE A 182 38.60 17.42 -4.15
C PHE A 182 39.45 17.91 -5.32
N ILE A 183 38.84 18.46 -6.38
CA ILE A 183 39.57 19.02 -7.52
C ILE A 183 40.41 20.23 -7.09
N CYS A 184 39.86 21.16 -6.29
CA CYS A 184 40.60 22.31 -5.77
C CYS A 184 41.80 21.89 -4.92
N LEU A 185 41.62 20.90 -4.04
CA LEU A 185 42.70 20.34 -3.23
C LEU A 185 43.75 19.63 -4.09
N LEU A 186 43.33 18.89 -5.12
CA LEU A 186 44.24 18.23 -6.05
C LEU A 186 45.07 19.25 -6.83
N VAL A 187 44.46 20.34 -7.31
CA VAL A 187 45.18 21.41 -8.00
C VAL A 187 46.18 22.07 -7.06
N ALA A 188 45.78 22.41 -5.83
CA ALA A 188 46.68 22.97 -4.82
C ALA A 188 47.87 22.03 -4.56
N TYR A 189 47.59 20.74 -4.36
CA TYR A 189 48.60 19.71 -4.15
C TYR A 189 49.57 19.58 -5.34
N ILE A 190 49.05 19.59 -6.57
CA ILE A 190 49.87 19.55 -7.80
C ILE A 190 50.70 20.84 -7.91
N THR A 191 50.14 22.02 -7.67
CA THR A 191 50.91 23.28 -7.69
C THR A 191 51.98 23.33 -6.62
N GLU A 192 51.77 22.72 -5.45
CA GLU A 192 52.79 22.67 -4.40
C GLU A 192 53.85 21.60 -4.67
N ASN A 193 53.47 20.43 -5.19
CA ASN A 193 54.36 19.27 -5.34
C ASN A 193 55.04 19.17 -6.71
N LEU A 194 54.48 19.76 -7.77
CA LEU A 194 55.04 19.74 -9.13
C LEU A 194 55.65 21.09 -9.57
N MET A 195 55.23 22.23 -9.00
CA MET A 195 55.80 23.56 -9.34
C MET A 195 56.91 24.06 -8.41
N SER A 196 57.38 23.25 -7.46
CA SER A 196 58.73 23.40 -6.91
C SER A 196 59.70 22.49 -7.66
N PRO A 197 60.17 22.93 -8.84
CA PRO A 197 61.55 23.41 -8.86
C PRO A 197 61.74 24.58 -9.84
N ALA A 198 61.55 25.83 -9.40
CA ALA A 198 61.96 26.98 -10.23
C ALA A 198 62.30 28.28 -9.49
N LEU A 199 62.33 28.31 -8.15
CA LEU A 199 62.72 29.51 -7.40
C LEU A 199 63.74 29.27 -6.28
N ALA A 200 64.63 28.29 -6.46
CA ALA A 200 65.81 28.13 -5.61
C ALA A 200 67.14 28.28 -6.39
N GLY A 201 67.10 28.46 -7.72
CA GLY A 201 68.29 28.52 -8.58
C GLY A 201 68.73 29.92 -9.02
N ALA A 202 68.01 30.99 -8.68
CA ALA A 202 68.31 32.34 -9.19
C ALA A 202 69.06 33.25 -8.19
N ALA A 203 69.55 32.70 -7.06
CA ALA A 203 70.25 33.47 -6.02
C ALA A 203 71.71 33.04 -5.81
N ALA A 204 72.39 32.53 -6.84
CA ALA A 204 73.82 32.24 -6.75
C ALA A 204 74.54 32.39 -8.11
N ALA A 205 75.06 33.59 -8.38
CA ALA A 205 76.33 33.81 -9.08
C ALA A 205 76.67 35.33 -9.06
N PRO A 206 77.97 35.68 -8.94
CA PRO A 206 78.48 36.93 -8.34
C PRO A 206 78.37 38.19 -9.20
#